data_AF-A0A3A9JGG2-F1
#
_entry.id   AF-A0A3A9JGG2-F1
#
_cell.length_a   1.000
_cell.length_b   1.000
_cell.length_c   1.000
_cell.angle_alpha   90.00
_cell.angle_beta   90.00
_cell.angle_gamma   90.00
#
_symmetry.space_group_name_H-M   'P 1'
#
loop_
_entity.id
_entity.type
_entity.pdbx_description
1 polymer ?
#
loop_
_entity_poly.entity_id
_entity_poly.type
_entity_poly.pdbx_seq_one_letter_code
_entity_poly.pdbx_strand_id
1 'polypeptide(L)'
;MLVGQAARQWRRAVDRRLQPFGLSEATWRPLLHLARAPAPMRQKELAASLGLDGSSVVRLLDALQAAGFIERREEEADRRARAILLTPAGRALVAQVEDVSRAVGSDGLAGLSGAEIETARRVLDRICRNLAEAPEDSVP
;
A
#
# COMPACT_ATOMS: atom_id res chain seq x y z
N MET A 1 12.81 9.68 -12.90
CA MET A 1 12.13 10.73 -12.12
C MET A 1 12.44 10.57 -10.63
N LEU A 2 12.73 11.67 -9.91
CA LEU A 2 13.10 11.67 -8.48
C LEU A 2 12.02 11.09 -7.55
N VAL A 3 10.73 11.35 -7.83
CA VAL A 3 9.60 10.84 -7.04
C VAL A 3 9.63 9.31 -6.93
N GLY A 4 9.79 8.62 -8.06
CA GLY A 4 9.87 7.16 -8.09
C GLY A 4 11.12 6.60 -7.39
N GLN A 5 12.23 7.32 -7.43
CA GLN A 5 13.46 6.94 -6.72
C GLN A 5 13.30 7.09 -5.21
N ALA A 6 12.79 8.23 -4.74
CA ALA A 6 12.51 8.48 -3.33
C ALA A 6 11.53 7.44 -2.76
N ALA A 7 10.44 7.15 -3.48
CA ALA A 7 9.48 6.12 -3.08
C ALA A 7 10.11 4.72 -2.97
N ARG A 8 11.00 4.34 -3.91
CA ARG A 8 11.73 3.06 -3.84
C ARG A 8 12.69 3.00 -2.66
N GLN A 9 13.44 4.08 -2.42
CA GLN A 9 14.37 4.16 -1.28
C GLN A 9 13.62 4.05 0.05
N TRP A 10 12.48 4.75 0.16
CA TRP A 10 11.61 4.66 1.31
C TRP A 10 11.10 3.24 1.55
N ARG A 11 10.54 2.59 0.51
CA ARG A 11 10.07 1.20 0.61
C ARG A 11 11.18 0.24 1.05
N ARG A 12 12.39 0.39 0.50
CA ARG A 12 13.55 -0.42 0.91
C ARG A 12 13.99 -0.16 2.35
N ALA A 13 13.81 1.04 2.88
CA ALA A 13 14.12 1.33 4.27
C ALA A 13 13.08 0.69 5.21
N VAL A 14 11.79 0.75 4.86
CA VAL A 14 10.72 0.04 5.58
C VAL A 14 10.94 -1.46 5.54
N ASP A 15 11.14 -2.04 4.37
CA ASP A 15 11.33 -3.49 4.18
C ASP A 15 12.51 -4.02 5.01
N ARG A 16 13.66 -3.33 4.97
CA ARG A 16 14.84 -3.70 5.79
C ARG A 16 14.57 -3.70 7.29
N ARG A 17 13.75 -2.78 7.79
CA ARG A 17 13.39 -2.74 9.22
C ARG A 17 12.29 -3.73 9.59
N LEU A 18 11.55 -4.21 8.60
CA LEU A 18 10.52 -5.24 8.77
C LEU A 18 11.08 -6.67 8.67
N GLN A 19 12.22 -6.87 8.02
CA GLN A 19 12.87 -8.18 7.90
C GLN A 19 13.10 -8.91 9.24
N PRO A 20 13.56 -8.27 10.34
CA PRO A 20 13.71 -8.93 11.64
C PRO A 20 12.41 -9.50 12.22
N PHE A 21 11.26 -8.99 11.77
CA PHE A 21 9.94 -9.49 12.16
C PHE A 21 9.42 -10.59 11.21
N GLY A 22 10.24 -11.05 10.27
CA GLY A 22 9.85 -12.06 9.28
C GLY A 22 8.92 -11.54 8.19
N LEU A 23 8.83 -10.22 8.02
CA LEU A 23 7.87 -9.58 7.12
C LEU A 23 8.55 -9.15 5.83
N SER A 24 8.06 -9.69 4.72
CA SER A 24 8.49 -9.30 3.37
C SER A 24 7.60 -8.20 2.80
N GLU A 25 8.10 -7.45 1.81
CA GLU A 25 7.30 -6.51 1.02
C GLU A 25 6.02 -7.13 0.45
N ALA A 26 6.09 -8.39 0.01
CA ALA A 26 4.91 -9.11 -0.48
C ALA A 26 3.86 -9.33 0.61
N THR A 27 4.25 -9.37 1.89
CA THR A 27 3.34 -9.56 3.01
C THR A 27 2.76 -8.25 3.52
N TRP A 28 3.61 -7.27 3.85
CA TRP A 28 3.16 -6.06 4.54
C TRP A 28 2.48 -5.05 3.61
N ARG A 29 2.95 -4.94 2.37
CA ARG A 29 2.51 -3.88 1.45
C ARG A 29 1.05 -4.01 1.04
N PRO A 30 0.53 -5.20 0.70
CA PRO A 30 -0.90 -5.37 0.38
C PRO A 30 -1.80 -5.06 1.58
N LEU A 31 -1.40 -5.45 2.79
CA LEU A 31 -2.17 -5.19 4.00
C LEU A 31 -2.26 -3.69 4.30
N LEU A 32 -1.17 -2.94 4.06
CA LEU A 32 -1.16 -1.49 4.21
C LEU A 32 -2.07 -0.80 3.18
N HIS A 33 -2.12 -1.30 1.95
CA HIS A 33 -3.05 -0.81 0.92
C HIS A 33 -4.51 -1.07 1.32
N LEU A 34 -4.82 -2.28 1.80
CA LEU A 34 -6.16 -2.62 2.31
C LEU A 34 -6.58 -1.76 3.50
N ALA A 35 -5.66 -1.47 4.43
CA ALA A 35 -5.95 -0.67 5.61
C ALA A 35 -6.20 0.81 5.30
N ARG A 36 -5.55 1.35 4.27
CA ARG A 36 -5.64 2.76 3.87
C ARG A 36 -6.74 3.04 2.85
N ALA A 37 -7.33 1.98 2.29
CA ALA A 37 -8.44 2.13 1.34
C ALA A 37 -9.66 2.72 2.06
N PRO A 38 -10.38 3.66 1.42
CA PRO A 38 -11.58 4.27 2.02
C PRO A 38 -12.75 3.29 2.12
N ALA A 39 -12.71 2.19 1.38
CA ALA A 39 -13.70 1.12 1.36
C ALA A 39 -13.00 -0.23 1.13
N PRO A 40 -13.65 -1.37 1.46
CA PRO A 40 -13.11 -2.70 1.17
C PRO A 40 -12.76 -2.85 -0.32
N MET A 41 -11.51 -3.24 -0.59
CA MET A 41 -11.03 -3.40 -1.97
C MET A 41 -11.42 -4.76 -2.53
N ARG A 42 -11.74 -4.77 -3.82
CA ARG A 42 -11.80 -5.96 -4.66
C ARG A 42 -10.39 -6.29 -5.16
N GLN A 43 -10.21 -7.52 -5.61
CA GLN A 43 -8.92 -8.00 -6.12
C GLN A 43 -8.35 -7.13 -7.25
N LYS A 44 -9.19 -6.69 -8.20
CA LYS A 44 -8.73 -5.84 -9.32
C LYS A 44 -8.19 -4.49 -8.84
N GLU A 45 -8.86 -3.89 -7.87
CA GLU A 45 -8.47 -2.61 -7.29
C GLU A 45 -7.15 -2.76 -6.52
N LEU A 46 -7.01 -3.85 -5.76
CA LEU A 46 -5.75 -4.13 -5.06
C LEU A 46 -4.61 -4.36 -6.06
N ALA A 47 -4.85 -5.12 -7.14
CA ALA A 47 -3.87 -5.36 -8.19
C ALA A 47 -3.37 -4.05 -8.82
N ALA A 48 -4.31 -3.18 -9.22
CA ALA A 48 -4.01 -1.86 -9.77
C ALA A 48 -3.20 -1.01 -8.78
N SER A 49 -3.61 -0.97 -7.51
CA SER A 49 -2.90 -0.20 -6.48
C SER A 49 -1.47 -0.71 -6.21
N LEU A 50 -1.22 -2.02 -6.40
CA LEU A 50 0.09 -2.64 -6.20
C LEU A 50 0.93 -2.67 -7.48
N GLY A 51 0.36 -2.32 -8.63
CA GLY A 51 0.99 -2.48 -9.95
C GLY A 51 1.24 -3.94 -10.31
N LEU A 52 0.34 -4.84 -9.91
CA LEU A 52 0.42 -6.27 -10.16
C LEU A 52 -0.60 -6.69 -11.21
N ASP A 53 -0.27 -7.74 -11.98
CA ASP A 53 -1.25 -8.40 -12.83
C ASP A 53 -2.22 -9.27 -12.03
N GLY A 54 -3.30 -9.70 -12.69
CA GLY A 54 -4.37 -10.50 -12.08
C GLY A 54 -3.89 -11.82 -11.48
N SER A 55 -2.93 -12.52 -12.10
CA SER A 55 -2.43 -13.81 -11.61
C SER A 55 -1.52 -13.64 -10.39
N SER A 56 -0.68 -12.61 -10.41
CA SER A 56 0.21 -12.26 -9.30
C SER A 56 -0.58 -11.89 -8.05
N VAL A 57 -1.66 -11.10 -8.19
CA VAL A 57 -2.48 -10.73 -7.02
C VAL A 57 -3.26 -11.92 -6.46
N VAL A 58 -3.71 -12.88 -7.27
CA VAL A 58 -4.39 -14.10 -6.77
C VAL A 58 -3.46 -14.86 -5.84
N ARG A 59 -2.27 -15.20 -6.32
CA ARG A 59 -1.29 -15.97 -5.56
C ARG A 59 -0.89 -15.27 -4.26
N LEU A 60 -0.77 -13.95 -4.33
CA LEU A 60 -0.52 -13.12 -3.15
C LEU A 60 -1.66 -13.21 -2.13
N LEU A 61 -2.91 -13.05 -2.57
CA LEU A 61 -4.08 -13.14 -1.69
C LEU A 61 -4.26 -14.53 -1.08
N ASP A 62 -3.99 -15.58 -1.85
CA ASP A 62 -4.02 -16.95 -1.34
C ASP A 62 -3.01 -17.15 -0.21
N ALA A 63 -1.78 -16.65 -0.37
CA ALA A 63 -0.75 -16.69 0.66
C ALA A 63 -1.14 -15.90 1.92
N LEU A 64 -1.68 -14.68 1.75
CA LEU A 64 -2.11 -13.84 2.87
C LEU A 64 -3.31 -14.43 3.63
N GLN A 65 -4.24 -15.07 2.91
CA GLN A 65 -5.38 -15.75 3.51
C GLN A 65 -4.93 -17.02 4.25
N ALA A 66 -4.03 -17.81 3.67
CA ALA A 66 -3.45 -18.99 4.32
C ALA A 66 -2.67 -18.61 5.60
N ALA A 67 -2.00 -17.46 5.61
CA ALA A 67 -1.35 -16.89 6.78
C ALA A 67 -2.33 -16.25 7.80
N GLY A 68 -3.63 -16.21 7.51
CA GLY A 68 -4.66 -15.71 8.40
C GLY A 68 -4.72 -14.18 8.51
N PHE A 69 -4.10 -13.42 7.61
CA PHE A 69 -4.08 -11.95 7.65
C PHE A 69 -5.28 -11.30 6.96
N ILE A 70 -5.90 -12.01 6.01
CA ILE A 70 -7.08 -11.54 5.29
C ILE A 70 -8.17 -12.61 5.24
N GLU A 71 -9.38 -12.16 4.95
CA GLU A 71 -10.50 -12.98 4.51
C GLU A 71 -11.09 -12.40 3.22
N ARG A 72 -11.59 -13.27 2.35
CA ARG A 72 -12.31 -12.90 1.13
C ARG A 72 -13.79 -13.23 1.32
N ARG A 73 -14.65 -12.21 1.38
CA ARG A 73 -16.10 -12.39 1.55
C ARG A 73 -16.83 -12.09 0.24
N GLU A 74 -17.83 -12.91 -0.08
CA GLU A 74 -18.75 -12.63 -1.17
C GLU A 74 -19.72 -11.53 -0.73
N GLU A 75 -19.86 -10.47 -1.53
CA GLU A 75 -20.93 -9.49 -1.35
C GLU A 75 -22.25 -10.11 -1.81
N GLU A 76 -23.29 -10.07 -0.96
CA GLU A 76 -24.62 -10.64 -1.25
C GLU A 76 -25.23 -10.09 -2.55
N ALA A 77 -24.85 -8.88 -2.98
CA ALA A 77 -25.33 -8.23 -4.19
C ALA A 77 -24.61 -8.64 -5.48
N ASP A 78 -23.36 -9.14 -5.40
CA ASP A 78 -22.58 -9.52 -6.57
C ASP A 78 -21.55 -10.63 -6.24
N ARG A 79 -21.93 -11.88 -6.54
CA ARG A 79 -21.10 -13.08 -6.34
C ARG A 79 -19.75 -13.05 -7.06
N ARG A 80 -19.55 -12.13 -8.03
CA ARG A 80 -18.30 -11.97 -8.77
C ARG A 80 -17.33 -10.98 -8.13
N ALA A 81 -17.74 -10.29 -7.06
CA ALA A 81 -16.92 -9.33 -6.35
C ALA A 81 -16.65 -9.77 -4.92
N ARG A 82 -15.54 -10.51 -4.72
CA ARG A 82 -15.07 -10.85 -3.38
C ARG A 82 -14.35 -9.64 -2.78
N ALA A 83 -14.95 -9.04 -1.76
CA ALA A 83 -14.31 -8.00 -0.96
C ALA A 83 -13.19 -8.61 -0.11
N ILE A 84 -12.06 -7.94 -0.05
CA ILE A 84 -10.90 -8.36 0.73
C ILE A 84 -10.91 -7.58 2.04
N LEU A 85 -10.96 -8.30 3.16
CA LEU A 85 -11.02 -7.72 4.50
C LEU A 85 -9.82 -8.17 5.32
N LEU A 86 -9.28 -7.27 6.13
CA LEU A 86 -8.25 -7.61 7.11
C LEU A 86 -8.88 -8.40 8.26
N THR A 87 -8.22 -9.47 8.70
CA THR A 87 -8.55 -10.14 9.96
C THR A 87 -8.03 -9.33 11.15
N PRO A 88 -8.36 -9.70 12.42
CA PRO A 88 -7.70 -9.11 13.58
C PRO A 88 -6.17 -9.23 13.54
N ALA A 89 -5.64 -10.38 13.08
CA ALA A 89 -4.20 -10.59 12.93
C ALA A 89 -3.62 -9.68 11.84
N GLY A 90 -4.31 -9.52 10.70
CA GLY A 90 -3.91 -8.60 9.65
C GLY A 90 -3.87 -7.15 10.12
N ARG A 91 -4.85 -6.72 10.92
CA ARG A 91 -4.87 -5.37 11.52
C ARG A 91 -3.72 -5.14 12.50
N ALA A 92 -3.43 -6.13 13.36
CA ALA A 92 -2.29 -6.05 14.27
C ALA A 92 -0.97 -5.92 13.50
N LEU A 93 -0.83 -6.67 12.41
CA LEU A 93 0.34 -6.59 11.55
C LEU A 93 0.48 -5.21 10.87
N VAL A 94 -0.64 -4.63 10.41
CA VAL A 94 -0.66 -3.28 9.85
C VAL A 94 -0.18 -2.26 10.88
N ALA A 95 -0.65 -2.32 12.13
CA ALA A 95 -0.22 -1.39 13.17
C ALA A 95 1.31 -1.45 13.38
N GLN A 96 1.87 -2.66 13.43
CA GLN A 96 3.32 -2.86 13.53
C GLN A 96 4.08 -2.26 12.32
N VAL A 97 3.54 -2.43 11.12
CA VAL A 97 4.13 -1.88 9.88
C VAL A 97 4.06 -0.35 9.87
N GLU A 98 2.97 0.24 10.39
CA GLU A 98 2.81 1.68 10.49
C GLU A 98 3.79 2.30 11.49
N ASP A 99 4.04 1.64 12.63
CA ASP A 99 5.02 2.11 13.60
C ASP A 99 6.44 2.11 13.04
N VAL A 100 6.82 1.03 12.33
CA VAL A 100 8.11 0.96 11.63
C VAL A 100 8.19 2.02 10.53
N SER A 101 7.11 2.21 9.77
CA SER A 101 7.05 3.22 8.72
C SER A 101 7.18 4.64 9.28
N ARG A 102 6.62 4.91 10.47
CA ARG A 102 6.74 6.19 11.17
C ARG A 102 8.18 6.45 11.60
N ALA A 103 8.86 5.44 12.14
CA ALA A 103 10.28 5.53 12.48
C ALA A 103 11.16 5.76 11.23
N VAL A 104 10.89 5.05 10.13
CA VAL A 104 11.57 5.32 8.85
C VAL A 104 11.33 6.74 8.38
N GLY A 105 10.11 7.25 8.57
CA GLY A 105 9.78 8.60 8.17
C GLY A 105 10.48 9.66 8.99
N SER A 106 10.60 9.46 10.30
CA SER A 106 11.40 10.36 11.15
C SER A 106 12.84 10.46 10.66
N ASP A 107 13.47 9.33 10.34
CA ASP A 107 14.86 9.30 9.88
C ASP A 107 15.03 9.88 8.47
N GLY A 108 14.10 9.56 7.57
CA GLY A 108 14.13 10.05 6.19
C GLY A 108 13.86 11.56 6.05
N LEU A 109 13.20 12.16 7.05
CA LEU A 109 12.91 13.59 7.12
C LEU A 109 13.89 14.34 8.05
N ALA A 110 14.83 13.65 8.68
CA ALA A 110 15.79 14.26 9.59
C ALA A 110 16.60 15.36 8.87
N GLY A 111 16.69 16.54 9.49
CA GLY A 111 17.39 17.70 8.94
C GLY A 111 16.57 18.58 8.00
N LEU A 112 15.32 18.20 7.68
CA LEU A 112 14.39 19.07 6.94
C LEU A 112 13.61 19.98 7.89
N SER A 113 13.44 21.23 7.50
CA SER A 113 12.55 22.17 8.17
C SER A 113 11.08 21.80 7.94
N GLY A 114 10.20 22.25 8.84
CA GLY A 114 8.75 22.07 8.66
C GLY A 114 8.21 22.70 7.36
N ALA A 115 8.83 23.80 6.89
CA ALA A 115 8.46 24.46 5.65
C ALA A 115 8.82 23.64 4.40
N GLU A 116 9.98 22.96 4.41
CA GLU A 116 10.37 22.05 3.33
C GLU A 116 9.45 20.84 3.26
N ILE A 117 9.12 20.24 4.41
CA ILE A 117 8.21 19.10 4.50
C ILE A 117 6.82 19.48 3.96
N GLU A 118 6.27 20.62 4.40
CA GLU A 118 4.96 21.08 3.95
C GLU A 118 4.94 21.44 2.45
N THR A 119 6.03 22.01 1.94
CA THR A 119 6.18 22.29 0.51
C THR A 119 6.20 20.99 -0.30
N ALA A 120 7.00 20.00 0.12
CA ALA A 120 7.05 18.69 -0.52
C ALA A 120 5.67 18.00 -0.51
N ARG A 121 4.99 17.98 0.65
CA ARG A 121 3.65 17.41 0.81
C ARG A 121 2.66 18.01 -0.18
N ARG A 122 2.62 19.35 -0.26
CA ARG A 122 1.71 20.09 -1.15
C ARG A 122 1.97 19.81 -2.63
N VAL A 123 3.23 19.78 -3.04
CA VAL A 123 3.61 19.51 -4.44
C VAL A 123 3.28 18.07 -4.82
N LEU A 124 3.61 17.10 -3.96
CA LEU A 124 3.31 15.69 -4.20
C LEU A 124 1.81 15.42 -4.25
N ASP A 125 1.03 16.02 -3.35
CA ASP A 125 -0.44 15.92 -3.35
C ASP A 125 -1.04 16.44 -4.66
N ARG A 126 -0.58 17.61 -5.13
CA ARG A 126 -1.00 18.18 -6.41
C ARG A 126 -0.65 17.27 -7.59
N ILE A 127 0.54 16.65 -7.59
CA ILE A 127 0.94 15.69 -8.62
C ILE A 127 0.00 14.47 -8.60
N CYS A 128 -0.30 13.91 -7.42
CA CYS A 128 -1.22 12.78 -7.29
C CYS A 128 -2.62 13.12 -7.82
N ARG A 129 -3.17 14.28 -7.48
CA ARG A 129 -4.49 14.73 -7.99
C ARG A 129 -4.50 14.86 -9.50
N ASN A 130 -3.50 15.55 -10.08
CA ASN A 130 -3.39 15.70 -11.53
C ASN A 130 -3.31 14.34 -12.26
N LEU A 131 -2.63 13.35 -11.67
CA LEU A 131 -2.52 12.00 -12.26
C LEU A 131 -3.80 11.18 -12.09
N ALA A 132 -4.55 11.36 -11.01
CA ALA A 132 -5.83 10.69 -10.79
C ALA A 132 -6.95 11.25 -11.69
N GLU A 133 -6.85 12.53 -12.06
CA GLU A 133 -7.80 13.23 -12.95
C GLU A 133 -7.41 13.14 -14.43
N ALA A 134 -6.22 12.59 -14.75
CA ALA A 134 -5.75 12.47 -16.13
C ALA A 134 -6.64 11.47 -16.92
N PRO A 135 -7.18 11.84 -18.10
CA PRO A 135 -7.94 10.92 -18.93
C PRO A 135 -7.06 9.75 -19.39
N GLU A 136 -7.57 8.52 -19.27
CA GLU A 136 -6.87 7.28 -19.66
C GLU A 136 -6.41 7.28 -21.13
N ASP A 137 -7.07 8.07 -21.99
CA ASP A 137 -6.81 8.18 -23.44
C ASP A 137 -5.86 9.33 -23.83
N SER A 138 -5.13 9.92 -22.87
CA SER A 138 -4.20 11.02 -23.13
C SER A 138 -2.85 10.52 -23.64
N VAL A 139 -2.84 9.69 -24.68
CA VAL A 139 -1.63 9.35 -25.44
C VAL A 139 -1.97 9.45 -26.93
N PRO A 140 -1.39 10.40 -27.68
CA PRO A 140 -1.50 10.41 -29.14
C PRO A 140 -0.74 9.24 -29.79
#